data_AF-A0A970XYF6-F1
#
_entry.id   AF-A0A970XYF6-F1
#
_cell.length_a   1.000
_cell.length_b   1.000
_cell.length_c   1.000
_cell.angle_alpha   90.00
_cell.angle_beta   90.00
_cell.angle_gamma   90.00
#
_symmetry.space_group_name_H-M   'P 1'
#
loop_
_entity.id
_entity.type
_entity.pdbx_description
1 polymer ?
#
loop_
_entity_poly.entity_id
_entity_poly.type
_entity_poly.pdbx_seq_one_letter_code
_entity_poly.pdbx_strand_id
1 'polypeptide(L)'
;MALTLLLAFLLIQAPGLGAMNSCRLVVEAEEDGLLGKEGKPLGPAVLFSDPVTIPAFRMRFVDSKSGQLVVPSTITIAYVWKWLKYPYPEHSWGVWSSASDVVECFEPSAEIQVPEFKVRPRGWYDGKYVKFPFWRRPSFEGIHIVLTLNGSTARSTISPKQSMRLKNKTAVFRVNCTGDSTIVVGK
;
A
#
# COMPACT_ATOMS: atom_id res chain seq x y z
N MET A 1 27.32 44.29 33.40
CA MET A 1 27.49 43.44 32.20
C MET A 1 26.36 42.43 32.16
N ALA A 2 25.39 42.63 31.27
CA ALA A 2 24.53 41.60 30.65
C ALA A 2 23.48 42.35 29.80
N LEU A 3 23.78 42.47 28.51
CA LEU A 3 22.89 43.05 27.49
C LEU A 3 22.08 41.88 26.92
N THR A 4 20.82 41.75 27.29
CA THR A 4 19.94 40.67 26.81
C THR A 4 19.26 41.11 25.52
N LEU A 5 19.80 40.66 24.38
CA LEU A 5 19.19 40.78 23.06
C LEU A 5 17.99 39.81 22.98
N LEU A 6 16.76 40.32 22.90
CA LEU A 6 15.61 39.53 22.49
C LEU A 6 15.48 39.62 20.95
N LEU A 7 15.84 38.54 20.25
CA LEU A 7 15.54 38.36 18.84
C LEU A 7 14.03 38.15 18.67
N ALA A 8 13.37 39.10 18.00
CA ALA A 8 12.04 38.91 17.44
C ALA A 8 12.12 37.96 16.22
N PHE A 9 11.65 36.73 16.38
CA PHE A 9 11.44 35.82 15.25
C PHE A 9 10.16 36.23 14.52
N LEU A 10 10.32 36.91 13.38
CA LEU A 10 9.28 37.02 12.36
C LEU A 10 9.02 35.62 11.79
N LEU A 11 7.88 35.03 12.13
CA LEU A 11 7.31 33.90 11.40
C LEU A 11 6.83 34.40 10.03
N ILE A 12 7.65 34.20 9.01
CA ILE A 12 7.23 34.28 7.62
C ILE A 12 6.25 33.13 7.39
N GLN A 13 4.94 33.43 7.39
CA GLN A 13 3.94 32.51 6.87
C GLN A 13 4.13 32.42 5.36
N ALA A 14 4.75 31.33 4.89
CA ALA A 14 4.73 30.98 3.48
C ALA A 14 3.28 30.62 3.08
N PRO A 15 2.71 31.26 2.05
CA PRO A 15 1.40 30.87 1.53
C PRO A 15 1.61 29.71 0.53
N GLY A 16 0.86 28.62 0.71
CA GLY A 16 0.65 27.66 -0.36
C GLY A 16 0.88 26.20 0.03
N LEU A 17 -0.15 25.58 0.59
CA LEU A 17 -0.53 24.20 0.30
C LEU A 17 -2.00 24.11 0.68
N GLY A 18 -2.87 24.18 -0.34
CA GLY A 18 -4.28 23.83 -0.15
C GLY A 18 -4.37 22.46 0.48
N ALA A 19 -5.37 22.25 1.34
CA ALA A 19 -5.65 20.98 1.99
C ALA A 19 -5.60 19.85 0.96
N MET A 20 -4.46 19.16 0.89
CA MET A 20 -4.30 17.98 0.05
C MET A 20 -4.98 16.86 0.81
N ASN A 21 -6.01 16.26 0.20
CA ASN A 21 -6.66 15.05 0.68
C ASN A 21 -5.58 13.99 0.94
N SER A 22 -5.14 13.90 2.19
CA SER A 22 -3.87 13.26 2.54
C SER A 22 -4.15 11.83 2.96
N CYS A 23 -3.70 10.87 2.17
CA CYS A 23 -3.64 9.50 2.63
C CYS A 23 -2.69 9.42 3.83
N ARG A 24 -3.18 8.97 4.98
CA ARG A 24 -2.33 8.76 6.16
C ARG A 24 -1.76 7.36 6.06
N LEU A 25 -0.44 7.30 6.04
CA LEU A 25 0.30 6.05 6.03
C LEU A 25 0.13 5.34 7.37
N VAL A 26 -0.74 4.33 7.43
CA VAL A 26 -0.87 3.43 8.59
C VAL A 26 -0.16 2.13 8.25
N VAL A 27 1.17 2.10 8.41
CA VAL A 27 1.97 0.91 8.08
C VAL A 27 1.73 -0.16 9.13
N GLU A 28 0.72 -0.97 8.91
CA GLU A 28 0.52 -2.23 9.60
C GLU A 28 1.00 -3.34 8.68
N ALA A 29 2.02 -4.08 9.14
CA ALA A 29 2.47 -5.29 8.49
C ALA A 29 1.43 -6.37 8.78
N GLU A 30 0.51 -6.58 7.84
CA GLU A 30 -0.50 -7.61 7.97
C GLU A 30 0.05 -8.92 7.42
N GLU A 31 0.24 -9.90 8.31
CA GLU A 31 0.52 -11.29 7.92
C GLU A 31 -0.77 -11.91 7.38
N ASP A 32 -0.69 -12.61 6.25
CA ASP A 32 -1.83 -13.16 5.51
C ASP A 32 -2.77 -12.10 4.87
N GLY A 33 -2.35 -10.82 4.86
CA GLY A 33 -2.98 -9.68 4.17
C GLY A 33 -4.39 -9.35 4.65
N LEU A 34 -5.06 -8.40 3.98
CA LEU A 34 -6.42 -7.88 4.29
C LEU A 34 -7.55 -8.94 4.44
N LEU A 35 -7.25 -10.24 4.35
CA LEU A 35 -8.16 -11.38 4.43
C LEU A 35 -7.68 -12.52 5.36
N GLY A 36 -6.66 -12.33 6.21
CA GLY A 36 -6.02 -13.41 6.97
C GLY A 36 -6.18 -13.34 8.50
N LYS A 37 -6.66 -14.44 9.11
CA LYS A 37 -6.68 -14.66 10.56
C LYS A 37 -5.35 -15.26 11.00
N GLU A 38 -4.53 -14.52 11.73
CA GLU A 38 -3.86 -14.96 12.96
C GLU A 38 -2.90 -13.88 13.46
N GLY A 39 -2.95 -13.64 14.77
CA GLY A 39 -2.23 -12.54 15.41
C GLY A 39 -0.75 -12.83 15.67
N LYS A 40 -0.04 -11.71 15.90
CA LYS A 40 1.35 -11.51 16.34
C LYS A 40 2.45 -12.23 15.54
N PRO A 41 3.40 -11.49 14.94
CA PRO A 41 4.49 -12.06 14.16
C PRO A 41 5.38 -12.99 15.01
N LEU A 42 5.93 -14.03 14.36
CA LEU A 42 6.78 -15.09 14.95
C LEU A 42 8.15 -14.58 15.50
N GLY A 43 8.41 -13.28 15.49
CA GLY A 43 9.68 -12.66 15.88
C GLY A 43 10.03 -11.47 14.97
N PRO A 44 11.29 -10.97 14.98
CA PRO A 44 11.73 -10.01 13.98
C PRO A 44 11.81 -10.66 12.59
N ALA A 45 11.59 -9.87 11.54
CA ALA A 45 11.83 -10.34 10.17
C ALA A 45 13.33 -10.63 9.97
N VAL A 46 13.63 -11.73 9.29
CA VAL A 46 15.01 -12.21 9.07
C VAL A 46 15.33 -12.48 7.60
N LEU A 47 14.30 -12.53 6.75
CA LEU A 47 14.45 -12.61 5.30
C LEU A 47 14.06 -11.27 4.69
N PHE A 48 14.92 -10.75 3.82
CA PHE A 48 14.70 -9.48 3.15
C PHE A 48 15.05 -9.58 1.67
N SER A 49 14.33 -8.81 0.88
CA SER A 49 14.69 -8.54 -0.51
C SER A 49 14.95 -7.07 -0.72
N ASP A 50 15.45 -6.73 -1.91
CA ASP A 50 15.66 -5.35 -2.29
C ASP A 50 14.35 -4.57 -2.18
N PRO A 51 14.38 -3.36 -1.62
CA PRO A 51 13.20 -2.55 -1.47
C PRO A 51 12.68 -2.11 -2.86
N VAL A 52 11.36 -2.03 -2.98
CA VAL A 52 10.69 -1.59 -4.20
C VAL A 52 10.06 -0.23 -3.94
N THR A 53 10.54 0.80 -4.64
CA THR A 53 9.97 2.15 -4.57
C THR A 53 8.79 2.26 -5.53
N ILE A 54 7.60 2.50 -4.98
CA ILE A 54 6.41 2.83 -5.74
C ILE A 54 6.32 4.35 -5.84
N PRO A 55 6.41 4.95 -7.04
CA PRO A 55 6.41 6.39 -7.18
C PRO A 55 5.06 6.98 -6.73
N ALA A 56 5.06 8.23 -6.28
CA ALA A 56 3.82 8.96 -6.03
C ALA A 56 2.95 9.01 -7.30
N PHE A 57 1.64 8.88 -7.14
CA PHE A 57 0.71 8.83 -8.27
C PHE A 57 -0.68 9.33 -7.92
N ARG A 58 -1.42 9.75 -8.95
CA ARG A 58 -2.82 10.17 -8.81
C ARG A 58 -3.74 9.02 -9.11
N MET A 59 -4.82 8.92 -8.37
CA MET A 59 -5.89 7.96 -8.63
C MET A 59 -7.21 8.68 -8.81
N ARG A 60 -7.98 8.29 -9.82
CA ARG A 60 -9.32 8.78 -10.10
C ARG A 60 -10.30 7.62 -10.11
N PHE A 61 -11.45 7.80 -9.46
CA PHE A 61 -12.49 6.79 -9.35
C PHE A 61 -13.65 7.14 -10.28
N VAL A 62 -14.03 6.19 -11.15
CA VAL A 62 -15.14 6.36 -12.08
C VAL A 62 -16.04 5.14 -12.07
N ASP A 63 -17.34 5.32 -12.25
CA ASP A 63 -18.26 4.23 -12.51
C ASP A 63 -17.97 3.62 -13.88
N SER A 64 -17.85 2.31 -13.94
CA SER A 64 -17.47 1.58 -15.16
C SER A 64 -18.49 1.66 -16.29
N LYS A 65 -19.78 1.91 -15.98
CA LYS A 65 -20.86 1.94 -16.97
C LYS A 65 -21.09 3.36 -17.51
N SER A 66 -21.19 4.33 -16.61
CA SER A 66 -21.50 5.73 -16.92
C SER A 66 -20.27 6.59 -17.17
N GLY A 67 -19.09 6.16 -16.71
CA GLY A 67 -17.86 6.96 -16.77
C GLY A 67 -17.84 8.16 -15.83
N GLN A 68 -18.89 8.36 -15.02
CA GLN A 68 -18.99 9.47 -14.08
C GLN A 68 -18.06 9.26 -12.88
N LEU A 69 -17.59 10.37 -12.29
CA LEU A 69 -16.79 10.34 -11.07
C LEU A 69 -17.60 9.74 -9.92
N VAL A 70 -16.92 8.94 -9.08
CA VAL A 70 -17.53 8.32 -7.91
C VAL A 70 -16.70 8.64 -6.68
N VAL A 71 -17.37 8.96 -5.57
CA VAL A 71 -16.72 9.23 -4.29
C VAL A 71 -16.85 7.99 -3.40
N PRO A 72 -15.78 7.20 -3.21
CA PRO A 72 -15.80 6.08 -2.26
C PRO A 72 -15.87 6.59 -0.82
N SER A 73 -16.52 5.81 0.07
CA SER A 73 -16.58 6.12 1.50
C SER A 73 -15.27 5.78 2.21
N THR A 74 -14.59 4.71 1.76
CA THR A 74 -13.25 4.34 2.23
C THR A 74 -12.37 3.90 1.06
N ILE A 75 -11.08 4.18 1.19
CA ILE A 75 -10.05 3.79 0.23
C ILE A 75 -8.92 3.12 1.00
N THR A 76 -8.71 1.84 0.73
CA THR A 76 -7.62 1.05 1.30
C THR A 76 -6.66 0.66 0.18
N ILE A 77 -5.38 1.01 0.36
CA ILE A 77 -4.30 0.68 -0.55
C ILE A 77 -3.35 -0.27 0.18
N ALA A 78 -3.23 -1.51 -0.29
CA ALA A 78 -2.33 -2.49 0.29
C ALA A 78 -1.18 -2.78 -0.68
N TYR A 79 0.06 -2.60 -0.21
CA TYR A 79 1.26 -2.95 -0.94
C TYR A 79 1.65 -4.38 -0.60
N VAL A 80 1.33 -5.31 -1.50
CA VAL A 80 1.40 -6.76 -1.23
C VAL A 80 2.75 -7.33 -1.65
N TRP A 81 3.32 -8.21 -0.83
CA TRP A 81 4.45 -9.06 -1.17
C TRP A 81 4.22 -10.50 -0.73
N LYS A 82 4.96 -11.43 -1.34
CA LYS A 82 5.04 -12.82 -0.91
C LYS A 82 6.25 -13.05 -0.03
N TRP A 83 6.14 -13.98 0.91
CA TRP A 83 7.23 -14.46 1.76
C TRP A 83 7.03 -15.93 2.11
N LEU A 84 8.09 -16.61 2.54
CA LEU A 84 7.98 -18.01 3.01
C LEU A 84 7.59 -18.03 4.49
N LYS A 85 6.34 -18.39 4.79
CA LYS A 85 5.86 -18.66 6.15
C LYS A 85 6.40 -19.99 6.63
N TYR A 86 7.27 -19.94 7.64
CA TYR A 86 7.87 -21.10 8.27
C TYR A 86 8.09 -20.87 9.77
N PRO A 87 7.71 -21.81 10.64
CA PRO A 87 7.07 -23.10 10.34
C PRO A 87 5.61 -22.93 9.85
N TYR A 88 5.08 -23.92 9.13
CA TYR A 88 3.67 -23.96 8.74
C TYR A 88 3.05 -25.30 9.19
N PRO A 89 1.90 -25.31 9.89
CA PRO A 89 1.37 -26.53 10.52
C PRO A 89 1.16 -27.70 9.56
N GLU A 90 0.72 -27.41 8.34
CA GLU A 90 0.32 -28.41 7.34
C GLU A 90 1.49 -28.85 6.44
N HIS A 91 2.58 -28.08 6.40
CA HIS A 91 3.69 -28.28 5.47
C HIS A 91 5.02 -28.13 6.19
N SER A 92 5.75 -29.25 6.33
CA SER A 92 7.03 -29.33 7.04
C SER A 92 8.15 -28.48 6.43
N TRP A 93 7.92 -27.91 5.24
CA TRP A 93 8.82 -27.06 4.46
C TRP A 93 8.36 -25.60 4.38
N GLY A 94 7.24 -25.25 5.04
CA GLY A 94 6.61 -23.92 4.97
C GLY A 94 5.71 -23.72 3.76
N VAL A 95 5.13 -22.53 3.63
CA VAL A 95 4.27 -22.12 2.51
C VAL A 95 4.57 -20.69 2.08
N TRP A 96 4.40 -20.37 0.81
CA TRP A 96 4.48 -18.98 0.34
C TRP A 96 3.18 -18.26 0.69
N SER A 97 3.26 -17.35 1.67
CA SER A 97 2.15 -16.53 2.13
C SER A 97 2.25 -15.10 1.60
N SER A 98 1.12 -14.42 1.56
CA SER A 98 1.07 -12.98 1.26
C SER A 98 1.19 -12.18 2.56
N ALA A 99 1.75 -10.99 2.46
CA ALA A 99 1.72 -9.97 3.49
C ALA A 99 1.60 -8.60 2.83
N SER A 100 1.16 -7.60 3.57
CA SER A 100 1.02 -6.25 3.04
C SER A 100 1.33 -5.16 4.05
N ASP A 101 1.77 -4.02 3.53
CA ASP A 101 1.77 -2.75 4.23
C ASP A 101 0.51 -2.01 3.75
N VAL A 102 -0.38 -1.65 4.68
CA VAL A 102 -1.65 -0.98 4.36
C VAL A 102 -1.49 0.55 4.41
N VAL A 103 -2.27 1.27 3.61
CA VAL A 103 -2.38 2.72 3.62
C VAL A 103 -3.85 3.08 3.48
N GLU A 104 -4.35 3.90 4.40
CA GLU A 104 -5.73 4.34 4.43
C GLU A 104 -5.82 5.83 4.08
N CYS A 105 -6.75 6.17 3.21
CA CYS A 105 -7.04 7.57 2.88
C CYS A 105 -8.31 8.01 3.60
N PHE A 106 -8.18 9.03 4.46
CA PHE A 106 -9.21 9.40 5.45
C PHE A 106 -10.23 10.43 4.95
N GLU A 107 -10.16 10.84 3.69
CA GLU A 107 -11.06 11.84 3.14
C GLU A 107 -11.72 11.32 1.85
N PRO A 108 -13.06 11.12 1.87
CA PRO A 108 -13.81 10.73 0.68
C PRO A 108 -13.59 11.72 -0.46
N SER A 109 -12.98 11.25 -1.54
CA SER A 109 -12.72 12.06 -2.73
C SER A 109 -12.77 11.20 -3.98
N ALA A 110 -13.29 11.77 -5.07
CA ALA A 110 -13.26 11.11 -6.38
C ALA A 110 -11.84 11.06 -6.99
N GLU A 111 -10.91 11.84 -6.43
CA GLU A 111 -9.50 11.83 -6.77
C GLU A 111 -8.62 11.91 -5.53
N ILE A 112 -7.57 11.09 -5.49
CA ILE A 112 -6.58 11.10 -4.41
C ILE A 112 -5.16 11.17 -4.96
N GLN A 113 -4.28 11.75 -4.16
CA GLN A 113 -2.84 11.69 -4.37
C GLN A 113 -2.27 10.63 -3.44
N VAL A 114 -1.74 9.55 -4.02
CA VAL A 114 -1.02 8.52 -3.26
C VAL A 114 0.45 8.96 -3.19
N PRO A 115 1.04 9.07 -1.98
CA PRO A 115 2.44 9.44 -1.83
C PRO A 115 3.36 8.32 -2.33
N GLU A 116 4.63 8.67 -2.55
CA GLU A 116 5.66 7.66 -2.82
C GLU A 116 5.77 6.73 -1.61
N PHE A 117 5.89 5.43 -1.87
CA PHE A 117 6.01 4.43 -0.81
C PHE A 117 7.11 3.42 -1.13
N LYS A 118 7.96 3.16 -0.14
CA LYS A 118 9.06 2.20 -0.24
C LYS A 118 8.66 0.89 0.41
N VAL A 119 8.18 -0.04 -0.41
CA VAL A 119 7.83 -1.39 0.04
C VAL A 119 9.11 -2.14 0.40
N ARG A 120 9.10 -2.83 1.53
CA ARG A 120 10.22 -3.67 1.99
C ARG A 120 9.73 -5.11 2.11
N PRO A 121 9.75 -5.88 1.00
CA PRO A 121 9.39 -7.30 1.05
C PRO A 121 10.27 -8.02 2.07
N ARG A 122 9.61 -8.67 3.03
CA ARG A 122 10.26 -9.28 4.19
C ARG A 122 9.51 -10.52 4.63
N GLY A 123 10.20 -11.39 5.35
CA GLY A 123 9.63 -12.61 5.89
C GLY A 123 10.25 -12.99 7.24
N TRP A 124 9.50 -13.80 7.96
CA TRP A 124 9.89 -14.37 9.24
C TRP A 124 10.37 -15.79 9.05
N TYR A 125 11.33 -16.18 9.88
CA TYR A 125 11.89 -17.51 9.81
C TYR A 125 12.48 -17.91 11.15
N ASP A 126 12.17 -19.12 11.61
CA ASP A 126 12.57 -19.64 12.92
C ASP A 126 14.03 -20.12 13.01
N GLY A 127 14.78 -20.08 11.90
CA GLY A 127 16.19 -20.47 11.88
C GLY A 127 16.47 -21.98 11.82
N LYS A 128 15.45 -22.84 11.63
CA LYS A 128 15.62 -24.31 11.66
C LYS A 128 16.64 -24.89 10.65
N TYR A 129 16.85 -24.22 9.54
CA TYR A 129 17.72 -24.58 8.43
C TYR A 129 18.89 -23.60 8.38
N VAL A 130 20.09 -24.12 8.62
CA VAL A 130 21.35 -23.37 8.58
C VAL A 130 21.68 -22.90 7.14
N LYS A 131 21.15 -23.60 6.14
CA LYS A 131 21.13 -23.18 4.74
C LYS A 131 19.69 -23.22 4.27
N PHE A 132 19.09 -22.06 4.10
CA PHE A 132 17.73 -21.94 3.61
C PHE A 132 17.64 -22.61 2.22
N PRO A 133 16.83 -23.67 2.03
CA PRO A 133 16.88 -24.50 0.83
C PRO A 133 16.24 -23.86 -0.41
N PHE A 134 15.80 -22.60 -0.31
CA PHE A 134 15.06 -21.92 -1.37
C PHE A 134 15.84 -20.72 -1.95
N TRP A 135 16.07 -20.79 -3.26
CA TRP A 135 16.57 -19.73 -4.14
C TRP A 135 15.63 -18.51 -4.20
N ARG A 136 14.37 -18.69 -3.79
CA ARG A 136 13.32 -17.68 -3.85
C ARG A 136 13.38 -16.80 -2.60
N ARG A 137 13.30 -15.49 -2.80
CA ARG A 137 13.28 -14.47 -1.74
C ARG A 137 11.89 -13.82 -1.68
N PRO A 138 11.54 -13.12 -0.60
CA PRO A 138 10.32 -12.33 -0.56
C PRO A 138 10.20 -11.41 -1.78
N SER A 139 9.03 -11.25 -2.37
CA SER A 139 8.89 -10.51 -3.64
C SER A 139 7.63 -9.66 -3.65
N PHE A 140 7.76 -8.43 -4.15
CA PHE A 140 6.62 -7.55 -4.35
C PHE A 140 5.66 -8.13 -5.41
N GLU A 141 4.38 -8.24 -5.06
CA GLU A 141 3.33 -8.84 -5.90
C GLU A 141 2.43 -7.80 -6.57
N GLY A 142 2.30 -6.61 -5.97
CA GLY A 142 1.48 -5.55 -6.56
C GLY A 142 0.84 -4.65 -5.51
N ILE A 143 -0.02 -3.75 -6.00
CA ILE A 143 -0.79 -2.82 -5.19
C ILE A 143 -2.25 -3.25 -5.28
N HIS A 144 -2.84 -3.64 -4.17
CA HIS A 144 -4.25 -3.97 -4.07
C HIS A 144 -5.00 -2.72 -3.62
N ILE A 145 -6.05 -2.37 -4.34
CA ILE A 145 -6.91 -1.23 -4.00
C ILE A 145 -8.30 -1.75 -3.74
N VAL A 146 -8.81 -1.42 -2.56
CA VAL A 146 -10.16 -1.76 -2.12
C VAL A 146 -10.91 -0.46 -1.87
N LEU A 147 -12.06 -0.33 -2.51
CA LEU A 147 -12.96 0.80 -2.36
C LEU A 147 -14.25 0.31 -1.76
N THR A 148 -14.70 0.95 -0.68
CA THR A 148 -16.07 0.78 -0.20
C THR A 148 -16.90 1.93 -0.72
N LEU A 149 -18.08 1.59 -1.23
CA LEU A 149 -19.12 2.52 -1.61
C LEU A 149 -20.39 2.19 -0.81
N ASN A 150 -21.38 3.08 -0.84
CA ASN A 150 -22.65 2.83 -0.16
C ASN A 150 -23.33 1.56 -0.70
N GLY A 151 -23.19 0.46 0.03
CA GLY A 151 -23.77 -0.84 -0.30
C GLY A 151 -22.93 -1.73 -1.23
N SER A 152 -21.68 -1.38 -1.55
CA SER A 152 -20.81 -2.23 -2.38
C SER A 152 -19.32 -2.10 -2.02
N THR A 153 -18.54 -3.11 -2.42
CA THR A 153 -17.08 -3.09 -2.30
C THR A 153 -16.47 -3.49 -3.63
N ALA A 154 -15.59 -2.64 -4.15
CA ALA A 154 -14.90 -2.84 -5.41
C ALA A 154 -13.41 -3.09 -5.15
N ARG A 155 -12.81 -4.01 -5.89
CA ARG A 155 -11.41 -4.41 -5.72
C ARG A 155 -10.71 -4.48 -7.06
N SER A 156 -9.46 -4.02 -7.10
CA SER A 156 -8.61 -4.19 -8.28
C SER A 156 -7.14 -4.14 -7.89
N THR A 157 -6.29 -4.67 -8.77
CA THR A 157 -4.86 -4.82 -8.51
C THR A 157 -4.04 -4.14 -9.60
N ILE A 158 -3.01 -3.40 -9.18
CA ILE A 158 -1.95 -2.90 -10.05
C ILE A 158 -0.77 -3.86 -9.96
N SER A 159 -0.43 -4.50 -11.08
CA SER A 159 0.72 -5.41 -11.14
C SER A 159 2.05 -4.66 -10.93
N PRO A 160 3.16 -5.35 -10.58
CA PRO A 160 4.46 -4.72 -10.40
C PRO A 160 4.95 -4.00 -11.67
N LYS A 161 4.66 -4.58 -12.84
CA LYS A 161 5.00 -3.95 -14.13
C LYS A 161 4.23 -2.65 -14.37
N GLN A 162 2.97 -2.59 -13.93
CA GLN A 162 2.15 -1.38 -14.04
C GLN A 162 2.52 -0.33 -13.00
N SER A 163 2.88 -0.74 -11.78
CA SER A 163 3.23 0.21 -10.70
C SER A 163 4.44 1.08 -11.06
N MET A 164 5.43 0.50 -11.75
CA MET A 164 6.59 1.26 -12.25
C MET A 164 6.23 2.32 -13.29
N ARG A 165 5.05 2.23 -13.92
CA ARG A 165 4.55 3.20 -14.91
C ARG A 165 3.72 4.33 -14.28
N LEU A 166 3.47 4.29 -12.98
CA LEU A 166 2.60 5.26 -12.29
C LEU A 166 3.24 6.64 -12.12
N LYS A 167 4.57 6.76 -12.28
CA LYS A 167 5.29 8.02 -12.10
C LYS A 167 4.69 9.14 -12.96
N ASN A 168 4.21 10.19 -12.30
CA ASN A 168 3.54 11.35 -12.92
C ASN A 168 2.28 11.02 -13.73
N LYS A 169 1.70 9.82 -13.56
CA LYS A 169 0.50 9.39 -14.25
C LYS A 169 -0.70 9.36 -13.31
N THR A 170 -1.88 9.41 -13.92
CA THR A 170 -3.15 9.16 -13.24
C THR A 170 -3.59 7.74 -13.55
N ALA A 171 -3.80 6.94 -12.51
CA ALA A 171 -4.47 5.65 -12.59
C ALA A 171 -5.98 5.88 -12.50
N VAL A 172 -6.74 5.27 -13.40
CA VAL A 172 -8.21 5.34 -13.40
C VAL A 172 -8.75 4.00 -12.89
N PHE A 173 -9.37 4.02 -11.72
CA PHE A 173 -10.07 2.88 -11.16
C PHE A 173 -11.51 2.91 -11.66
N ARG A 174 -11.88 1.92 -12.49
CA ARG A 174 -13.23 1.72 -13.00
C ARG A 174 -13.99 0.81 -12.05
N VAL A 175 -14.88 1.41 -11.27
CA VAL A 175 -15.70 0.75 -10.26
C VAL A 175 -16.79 -0.07 -10.93
N ASN A 176 -16.87 -1.35 -10.57
CA ASN A 176 -17.95 -2.24 -10.94
C ASN A 176 -18.42 -2.97 -9.68
N CYS A 177 -19.64 -2.67 -9.22
CA CYS A 177 -20.23 -3.28 -8.03
C CYS A 177 -20.86 -4.66 -8.32
N THR A 178 -20.99 -5.02 -9.60
CA THR A 178 -21.67 -6.23 -10.08
C THR A 178 -20.70 -7.26 -10.68
N GLY A 179 -19.40 -6.97 -10.68
CA GLY A 179 -18.37 -7.81 -11.29
C GLY A 179 -16.99 -7.24 -11.06
N ASP A 180 -16.04 -7.57 -11.92
CA ASP A 180 -14.65 -7.17 -11.72
C ASP A 180 -14.44 -5.68 -11.98
N SER A 181 -13.76 -5.02 -11.04
CA SER A 181 -13.28 -3.65 -11.21
C SER A 181 -11.89 -3.65 -11.83
N THR A 182 -11.60 -2.65 -12.67
CA THR A 182 -10.35 -2.60 -13.43
C THR A 182 -9.61 -1.30 -13.19
N ILE A 183 -8.27 -1.36 -13.22
CA ILE A 183 -7.42 -0.17 -13.16
C ILE A 183 -6.73 0.01 -14.50
N VAL A 184 -6.87 1.21 -15.06
CA VAL A 184 -6.16 1.64 -16.26
C VAL A 184 -5.08 2.64 -15.85
N VAL A 185 -3.82 2.28 -16.04
CA VAL A 185 -2.69 3.20 -15.92
C VAL A 185 -2.51 3.88 -17.27
N GLY A 186 -2.53 5.22 -17.30
CA GLY A 186 -2.35 6.00 -18.54
C GLY A 186 -1.16 5.50 -19.37
N LYS A 187 -1.35 5.39 -20.69
CA LYS A 187 -0.29 4.94 -21.61
C LYS A 187 0.92 5.85 -21.56
#